data_AF-X1DI63-F1
#
_entry.id   AF-X1DI63-F1
#
_cell.length_a   1.000
_cell.length_b   1.000
_cell.length_c   1.000
_cell.angle_alpha   90.00
_cell.angle_beta   90.00
_cell.angle_gamma   90.00
#
_symmetry.space_group_name_H-M   'P 1'
#
loop_
_entity.id
_entity.type
_entity.pdbx_description
1 polymer ?
#
loop_
_entity_poly.entity_id
_entity_poly.type
_entity_poly.pdbx_seq_one_letter_code
_entity_poly.pdbx_strand_id
1 'polypeptide(L)'
;MSAIYRLKTVSLPADAFGKPFLDPPDVVDIDNVTLYEFTLNQDKVTFKFPVPSDYKDGDFTFFVVWTNDGNANDNGKDVKWRLDYQTAIMGDPINGSHLNSPKEINDTYTSDTGWIEHHTGIMTIAAADFAGKLCIYIKLSAITPDGEEITCKPHLIGICFTYNLTINEV
;
A
#
# COMPACT_ATOMS: atom_id res chain seq x y z
N MET A 1 25.19 4.87 26.60
CA MET A 1 24.76 3.95 25.53
C MET A 1 24.21 4.79 24.40
N SER A 2 24.77 4.68 23.20
CA SER A 2 24.19 5.29 22.01
C SER A 2 23.22 4.28 21.42
N ALA A 3 21.95 4.65 21.22
CA ALA A 3 21.03 3.79 20.50
C ALA A 3 21.42 3.78 19.00
N ILE A 4 21.48 2.59 18.40
CA ILE A 4 21.61 2.43 16.94
C ILE A 4 20.21 2.32 16.35
N TYR A 5 19.96 3.06 15.27
CA TYR A 5 18.70 3.03 14.54
C TYR A 5 18.87 2.28 13.23
N ARG A 6 17.87 1.48 12.86
CA ARG A 6 17.85 0.78 11.57
C ARG A 6 16.48 0.94 10.92
N LEU A 7 16.49 1.05 9.61
CA LEU A 7 15.27 0.99 8.81
C LEU A 7 14.73 -0.45 8.84
N LYS A 8 13.49 -0.63 9.28
CA LYS A 8 12.74 -1.89 9.16
C LYS A 8 11.86 -1.84 7.94
N THR A 9 11.82 -2.93 7.17
CA THR A 9 10.81 -3.14 6.13
C THR A 9 9.89 -4.26 6.58
N VAL A 10 8.58 -4.03 6.47
CA VAL A 10 7.54 -5.02 6.70
C VAL A 10 6.81 -5.20 5.37
N SER A 11 6.79 -6.45 4.89
CA SER A 11 6.02 -6.82 3.71
C SER A 11 4.69 -7.41 4.14
N LEU A 12 3.62 -6.95 3.50
CA LEU A 12 2.25 -7.42 3.67
C LEU A 12 1.77 -7.97 2.32
N PRO A 13 1.63 -9.30 2.18
CA PRO A 13 1.08 -9.88 0.96
C PRO A 13 -0.39 -9.47 0.76
N ALA A 14 -0.91 -9.58 -0.46
CA ALA A 14 -2.28 -9.19 -0.79
C ALA A 14 -3.32 -9.88 0.12
N ASP A 15 -3.12 -11.15 0.43
CA ASP A 15 -4.01 -11.94 1.30
C ASP A 15 -4.00 -11.53 2.78
N ALA A 16 -3.07 -10.69 3.21
CA ALA A 16 -3.08 -10.06 4.54
C ALA A 16 -4.11 -8.92 4.64
N PHE A 17 -4.65 -8.44 3.53
CA PHE A 17 -5.61 -7.34 3.52
C PHE A 17 -7.05 -7.81 3.78
N GLY A 18 -7.79 -6.99 4.52
CA GLY A 18 -9.23 -7.13 4.67
C GLY A 18 -9.96 -6.67 3.41
N LYS A 19 -10.81 -7.54 2.88
CA LYS A 19 -11.73 -7.22 1.78
C LYS A 19 -13.00 -6.58 2.32
N PRO A 20 -13.35 -5.35 1.91
CA PRO A 20 -14.56 -4.69 2.35
C PRO A 20 -15.81 -5.41 1.80
N PHE A 21 -16.95 -5.19 2.44
CA PHE A 21 -18.23 -5.71 1.94
C PHE A 21 -18.63 -5.11 0.59
N LEU A 22 -18.31 -3.83 0.36
CA LEU A 22 -18.64 -3.09 -0.85
C LEU A 22 -17.39 -2.91 -1.71
N ASP A 23 -17.48 -3.36 -2.96
CA ASP A 23 -16.43 -3.36 -3.98
C ASP A 23 -15.08 -3.92 -3.47
N PRO A 24 -15.04 -5.18 -3.04
CA PRO A 24 -13.77 -5.89 -2.88
C PRO A 24 -13.19 -6.23 -4.25
N PRO A 25 -11.85 -6.22 -4.41
CA PRO A 25 -11.23 -6.76 -5.62
C PRO A 25 -11.48 -8.27 -5.76
N ASP A 26 -11.38 -8.73 -7.00
CA ASP A 26 -11.42 -10.16 -7.31
C ASP A 26 -10.12 -10.85 -6.83
N VAL A 27 -10.23 -12.10 -6.41
CA VAL A 27 -9.07 -12.90 -5.99
C VAL A 27 -8.62 -13.74 -7.17
N VAL A 28 -7.34 -13.65 -7.52
CA VAL A 28 -6.72 -14.48 -8.57
C VAL A 28 -5.48 -15.15 -8.01
N ASP A 29 -5.19 -16.36 -8.49
CA ASP A 29 -3.97 -17.07 -8.15
C ASP A 29 -3.10 -17.18 -9.41
N ILE A 30 -1.89 -16.62 -9.37
CA ILE A 30 -0.91 -16.67 -10.45
C ILE A 30 0.38 -17.23 -9.89
N ASP A 31 0.92 -18.28 -10.52
CA ASP A 31 2.17 -18.93 -10.11
C ASP A 31 2.24 -19.33 -8.61
N ASN A 32 1.10 -19.76 -8.05
CA ASN A 32 0.90 -20.08 -6.62
C ASN A 32 1.04 -18.88 -5.67
N VAL A 33 0.85 -17.66 -6.18
CA VAL A 33 0.76 -16.43 -5.40
C VAL A 33 -0.68 -15.92 -5.49
N THR A 34 -1.32 -15.69 -4.35
CA THR A 34 -2.63 -15.06 -4.28
C THR A 34 -2.48 -13.56 -4.47
N LEU A 35 -3.14 -13.04 -5.50
CA LEU A 35 -3.15 -11.64 -5.90
C LEU A 35 -4.59 -11.11 -5.85
N TYR A 36 -4.72 -9.78 -5.75
CA TYR A 36 -6.02 -9.12 -5.85
C TYR A 36 -6.09 -8.28 -7.12
N GLU A 37 -7.05 -8.59 -7.97
CA GLU A 37 -7.32 -7.91 -9.24
C GLU A 37 -8.26 -6.72 -9.01
N PHE A 38 -7.82 -5.51 -9.36
CA PHE A 38 -8.57 -4.28 -9.13
C PHE A 38 -9.28 -3.78 -10.39
N THR A 39 -10.52 -3.37 -10.23
CA THR A 39 -11.23 -2.46 -11.13
C THR A 39 -10.96 -1.03 -10.70
N LEU A 40 -10.42 -0.21 -11.60
CA LEU A 40 -10.03 1.16 -11.28
C LEU A 40 -11.21 1.99 -10.78
N ASN A 41 -10.94 2.86 -9.78
CA ASN A 41 -11.89 3.76 -9.12
C ASN A 41 -13.05 3.07 -8.37
N GLN A 42 -13.06 1.74 -8.31
CA GLN A 42 -14.13 0.97 -7.69
C GLN A 42 -13.58 0.17 -6.50
N ASP A 43 -12.61 -0.70 -6.77
CA ASP A 43 -12.18 -1.68 -5.79
C ASP A 43 -11.26 -1.07 -4.73
N LYS A 44 -11.35 -1.66 -3.53
CA LYS A 44 -10.54 -1.24 -2.39
C LYS A 44 -10.23 -2.39 -1.46
N VAL A 45 -9.09 -2.32 -0.80
CA VAL A 45 -8.71 -3.21 0.29
C VAL A 45 -8.36 -2.38 1.51
N THR A 46 -8.46 -3.00 2.69
CA THR A 46 -8.23 -2.31 3.96
C THR A 46 -7.24 -3.07 4.81
N PHE A 47 -6.42 -2.34 5.56
CA PHE A 47 -5.54 -2.93 6.55
C PHE A 47 -5.46 -2.02 7.78
N LYS A 48 -5.35 -2.63 8.95
CA LYS A 48 -5.21 -1.94 10.22
C LYS A 48 -3.99 -2.50 10.93
N PHE A 49 -3.13 -1.61 11.40
CA PHE A 49 -1.99 -2.00 12.22
C PHE A 49 -1.77 -1.02 13.37
N PRO A 50 -1.28 -1.49 14.52
CA PRO A 50 -0.81 -0.60 15.57
C PRO A 50 0.48 0.09 15.13
N VAL A 51 0.80 1.24 15.74
CA VAL A 51 2.18 1.76 15.67
C VAL A 51 3.10 0.69 16.27
N PRO A 52 4.11 0.17 15.54
CA PRO A 52 4.97 -0.91 16.04
C PRO A 52 5.64 -0.52 17.36
N SER A 53 5.75 -1.46 18.30
CA SER A 53 6.34 -1.18 19.61
C SER A 53 7.83 -0.85 19.58
N ASP A 54 8.52 -1.25 18.50
CA ASP A 54 9.92 -0.94 18.22
C ASP A 54 10.11 0.33 17.37
N TYR A 55 9.02 0.99 16.96
CA TYR A 55 9.07 2.28 16.26
C TYR A 55 9.79 3.32 17.11
N LYS A 56 10.70 4.05 16.46
CA LYS A 56 11.51 5.09 17.10
C LYS A 56 11.06 6.49 16.74
N ASP A 57 11.15 6.81 15.45
CA ASP A 57 10.93 8.13 14.87
C ASP A 57 10.76 8.03 13.35
N GLY A 58 10.58 9.19 12.71
CA GLY A 58 10.48 9.30 11.26
C GLY A 58 9.13 8.86 10.73
N ASP A 59 8.93 9.12 9.44
CA ASP A 59 7.67 8.85 8.77
C ASP A 59 7.49 7.35 8.48
N PHE A 60 6.25 6.93 8.28
CA PHE A 60 5.98 5.66 7.63
C PHE A 60 5.99 5.87 6.13
N THR A 61 6.79 5.06 5.43
CA THR A 61 6.85 5.05 3.97
C THR A 61 6.26 3.76 3.45
N PHE A 62 5.57 3.83 2.32
CA PHE A 62 4.85 2.73 1.70
C PHE A 62 5.20 2.66 0.22
N PHE A 63 5.32 1.47 -0.33
CA PHE A 63 5.30 1.24 -1.76
C PHE A 63 4.43 0.02 -2.05
N VAL A 64 3.71 0.09 -3.18
CA VAL A 64 2.84 -1.00 -3.62
C VAL A 64 3.66 -1.92 -4.51
N VAL A 65 3.49 -3.22 -4.29
CA VAL A 65 4.03 -4.28 -5.15
C VAL A 65 2.87 -4.78 -6.00
N TRP A 66 2.98 -4.66 -7.31
CA TRP A 66 1.88 -4.96 -8.23
C TRP A 66 2.38 -5.51 -9.56
N THR A 67 1.46 -6.00 -10.38
CA THR A 67 1.72 -6.44 -11.76
C THR A 67 0.48 -6.19 -12.61
N ASN A 68 0.61 -6.30 -13.93
CA ASN A 68 -0.52 -6.42 -14.84
C ASN A 68 -0.95 -7.90 -14.98
N ASP A 69 -1.98 -8.20 -15.77
CA ASP A 69 -2.48 -9.57 -15.99
C ASP A 69 -1.66 -10.42 -16.97
N GLY A 70 -0.64 -9.84 -17.61
CA GLY A 70 0.21 -10.46 -18.62
C GLY A 70 -0.45 -10.70 -19.98
N ASN A 71 -1.73 -10.37 -20.15
CA ASN A 71 -2.53 -10.68 -21.35
C ASN A 71 -2.56 -9.54 -22.38
N ALA A 72 -2.13 -8.33 -21.99
CA ALA A 72 -2.05 -7.16 -22.85
C ALA A 72 -0.64 -6.55 -22.86
N ASN A 73 -0.29 -5.90 -23.98
CA ASN A 73 0.86 -5.01 -24.01
C ASN A 73 0.46 -3.65 -23.40
N ASP A 74 0.85 -3.46 -22.15
CA ASP A 74 0.69 -2.23 -21.40
C ASP A 74 2.02 -1.51 -21.15
N ASN A 75 3.07 -1.84 -21.89
CA ASN A 75 4.35 -1.16 -21.78
C ASN A 75 4.19 0.36 -22.02
N GLY A 76 4.66 1.16 -21.08
CA GLY A 76 4.55 2.62 -21.10
C GLY A 76 3.19 3.16 -20.66
N LYS A 77 2.26 2.29 -20.24
CA LYS A 77 0.98 2.70 -19.64
C LYS A 77 1.04 2.68 -18.13
N ASP A 78 0.19 3.48 -17.52
CA ASP A 78 0.24 3.82 -16.11
C ASP A 78 -0.89 3.15 -15.32
N VAL A 79 -0.60 2.92 -14.05
CA VAL A 79 -1.60 2.74 -12.99
C VAL A 79 -1.33 3.77 -11.91
N LYS A 80 -2.40 4.25 -11.25
CA LYS A 80 -2.28 5.12 -10.10
C LYS A 80 -2.80 4.44 -8.86
N TRP A 81 -1.95 4.35 -7.85
CA TRP A 81 -2.32 3.81 -6.54
C TRP A 81 -2.63 4.94 -5.58
N ARG A 82 -3.74 4.79 -4.85
CA ARG A 82 -4.20 5.73 -3.83
C ARG A 82 -4.25 5.03 -2.48
N LEU A 83 -3.50 5.56 -1.53
CA LEU A 83 -3.52 5.18 -0.13
C LEU A 83 -4.29 6.25 0.66
N ASP A 84 -5.52 5.93 1.04
CA ASP A 84 -6.25 6.69 2.05
C ASP A 84 -5.88 6.16 3.44
N TYR A 85 -5.81 7.03 4.44
CA TYR A 85 -5.58 6.60 5.82
C TYR A 85 -6.36 7.40 6.85
N GLN A 86 -6.52 6.80 8.03
CA GLN A 86 -7.03 7.44 9.24
C GLN A 86 -6.21 6.98 10.44
N THR A 87 -6.04 7.85 11.43
CA THR A 87 -5.35 7.51 12.69
C THR A 87 -6.31 7.65 13.86
N ALA A 88 -6.18 6.78 14.85
CA ALA A 88 -7.14 6.70 15.95
C ALA A 88 -6.44 6.49 17.31
N ILE A 89 -7.02 7.08 18.35
CA ILE A 89 -6.77 6.71 19.75
C ILE A 89 -7.86 5.74 20.25
N MET A 90 -7.72 5.28 21.50
CA MET A 90 -8.70 4.39 22.10
C MET A 90 -10.06 5.10 22.24
N GLY A 91 -11.11 4.47 21.70
CA GLY A 91 -12.47 4.99 21.78
C GLY A 91 -12.87 5.88 20.60
N ASP A 92 -11.96 6.22 19.70
CA ASP A 92 -12.31 6.99 18.50
C ASP A 92 -13.16 6.14 17.54
N PRO A 93 -14.27 6.69 17.00
CA PRO A 93 -14.90 6.11 15.83
C PRO A 93 -13.98 6.31 14.61
N ILE A 94 -13.71 5.25 13.86
CA ILE A 94 -12.96 5.36 12.60
C ILE A 94 -13.95 5.66 11.48
N ASN A 95 -13.94 6.91 11.02
CA ASN A 95 -14.71 7.36 9.87
C ASN A 95 -13.88 8.34 9.03
N GLY A 96 -14.17 8.37 7.73
CA GLY A 96 -13.55 9.27 6.77
C GLY A 96 -12.05 9.02 6.60
N SER A 97 -11.33 10.08 6.26
CA SER A 97 -9.89 10.06 6.05
C SER A 97 -9.23 11.17 6.87
N HIS A 98 -7.96 10.98 7.18
CA HIS A 98 -7.13 11.99 7.81
C HIS A 98 -7.02 13.23 6.92
N LEU A 99 -6.81 14.43 7.49
CA LEU A 99 -6.73 15.68 6.72
C LEU A 99 -5.61 15.65 5.66
N ASN A 100 -4.51 14.96 5.98
CA ASN A 100 -3.35 14.82 5.08
C ASN A 100 -3.46 13.61 4.13
N SER A 101 -4.63 12.96 4.06
CA SER A 101 -4.99 11.87 3.13
C SER A 101 -5.79 12.42 1.94
N PRO A 102 -5.72 11.83 0.73
CA PRO A 102 -4.94 10.65 0.34
C PRO A 102 -3.45 10.91 0.11
N LYS A 103 -2.70 9.81 -0.02
CA LYS A 103 -1.41 9.76 -0.72
C LYS A 103 -1.61 9.02 -2.04
N GLU A 104 -0.99 9.51 -3.11
CA GLU A 104 -1.15 8.96 -4.45
C GLU A 104 0.21 8.82 -5.12
N ILE A 105 0.36 7.79 -5.95
CA ILE A 105 1.56 7.55 -6.74
C ILE A 105 1.18 6.94 -8.09
N ASN A 106 1.71 7.50 -9.17
CA ASN A 106 1.66 6.86 -10.49
C ASN A 106 2.83 5.90 -10.62
N ASP A 107 2.61 4.79 -11.31
CA ASP A 107 3.66 3.86 -11.71
C ASP A 107 3.39 3.35 -13.12
N THR A 108 4.46 3.19 -13.89
CA THR A 108 4.38 2.82 -15.31
C THR A 108 4.75 1.36 -15.48
N TYR A 109 3.91 0.60 -16.19
CA TYR A 109 4.23 -0.78 -16.54
C TYR A 109 5.33 -0.82 -17.61
N THR A 110 6.35 -1.66 -17.45
CA THR A 110 7.56 -1.63 -18.30
C THR A 110 7.84 -2.92 -19.05
N SER A 111 6.85 -3.79 -19.22
CA SER A 111 6.99 -5.02 -20.01
C SER A 111 6.04 -5.04 -21.20
N ASP A 112 6.60 -5.38 -22.37
CA ASP A 112 5.83 -5.63 -23.59
C ASP A 112 5.16 -7.02 -23.59
N THR A 113 5.65 -7.96 -22.76
CA THR A 113 5.17 -9.35 -22.72
C THR A 113 5.25 -9.95 -21.33
N GLY A 114 4.22 -10.69 -20.93
CA GLY A 114 4.19 -11.38 -19.64
C GLY A 114 4.02 -10.44 -18.47
N TRP A 115 3.79 -11.04 -17.30
CA TRP A 115 3.63 -10.33 -16.04
C TRP A 115 5.01 -10.11 -15.40
N ILE A 116 5.28 -8.91 -14.91
CA ILE A 116 6.49 -8.58 -14.14
C ILE A 116 6.10 -7.86 -12.85
N GLU A 117 6.87 -8.12 -11.79
CA GLU A 117 6.68 -7.45 -10.51
C GLU A 117 7.17 -5.99 -10.59
N HIS A 118 6.28 -5.06 -10.29
CA HIS A 118 6.51 -3.63 -10.20
C HIS A 118 6.46 -3.15 -8.75
N HIS A 119 7.36 -2.24 -8.41
CA HIS A 119 7.42 -1.56 -7.12
C HIS A 119 7.23 -0.08 -7.37
N THR A 120 6.15 0.49 -6.84
CA THR A 120 5.88 1.91 -7.04
C THR A 120 6.94 2.80 -6.38
N GLY A 121 6.89 4.09 -6.69
CA GLY A 121 7.47 5.11 -5.82
C GLY A 121 6.88 5.10 -4.39
N ILE A 122 7.43 5.95 -3.53
CA ILE A 122 7.10 5.98 -2.11
C ILE A 122 5.92 6.92 -1.82
N MET A 123 4.93 6.43 -1.08
CA MET A 123 3.91 7.21 -0.38
C MET A 123 4.29 7.35 1.10
N THR A 124 4.12 8.54 1.68
CA THR A 124 4.57 8.83 3.05
C THR A 124 3.42 9.25 3.94
N ILE A 125 3.26 8.63 5.11
CA ILE A 125 2.45 9.13 6.23
C ILE A 125 3.41 9.78 7.23
N ALA A 126 3.23 11.08 7.46
CA ALA A 126 4.11 11.84 8.34
C ALA A 126 4.00 11.37 9.79
N ALA A 127 5.13 11.32 10.52
CA ALA A 127 5.16 10.96 11.93
C ALA A 127 4.17 11.76 12.79
N ALA A 128 4.01 13.05 12.46
CA ALA A 128 3.09 13.95 13.14
C ALA A 128 1.61 13.51 13.05
N ASP A 129 1.23 12.78 12.00
CA ASP A 129 -0.16 12.35 11.79
C ASP A 129 -0.57 11.20 12.71
N PHE A 130 0.40 10.39 13.16
CA PHE A 130 0.19 9.24 14.03
C PHE A 130 0.88 9.35 15.40
N ALA A 131 1.51 10.48 15.71
CA ALA A 131 2.09 10.75 17.02
C ALA A 131 1.01 10.67 18.11
N GLY A 132 1.23 9.83 19.12
CA GLY A 132 0.28 9.59 20.21
C GLY A 132 -0.97 8.80 19.81
N LYS A 133 -1.02 8.23 18.60
CA LYS A 133 -2.11 7.38 18.11
C LYS A 133 -1.81 5.92 18.40
N LEU A 134 -2.88 5.11 18.53
CA LEU A 134 -2.75 3.68 18.79
C LEU A 134 -2.67 2.86 17.51
N CYS A 135 -3.36 3.29 16.47
CA CYS A 135 -3.43 2.54 15.22
C CYS A 135 -3.63 3.42 14.01
N ILE A 136 -3.22 2.87 12.87
CA ILE A 136 -3.39 3.43 11.55
C ILE A 136 -4.28 2.46 10.78
N TYR A 137 -5.29 3.02 10.14
CA TYR A 137 -6.18 2.36 9.21
C TYR A 137 -5.83 2.85 7.83
N ILE A 138 -5.52 1.93 6.93
CA ILE A 138 -5.25 2.25 5.52
C ILE A 138 -6.31 1.60 4.64
N LYS A 139 -6.62 2.29 3.56
CA LYS A 139 -7.42 1.80 2.45
C LYS A 139 -6.64 2.03 1.17
N LEU A 140 -6.38 0.96 0.43
CA LEU A 140 -5.67 1.01 -0.85
C LEU A 140 -6.66 0.79 -1.98
N SER A 141 -6.56 1.63 -3.02
CA SER A 141 -7.32 1.53 -4.27
C SER A 141 -6.41 1.78 -5.47
N ALA A 142 -6.73 1.17 -6.59
CA ALA A 142 -6.23 1.59 -7.90
C ALA A 142 -7.24 2.59 -8.50
N ILE A 143 -6.75 3.70 -9.03
CA ILE A 143 -7.56 4.79 -9.63
C ILE A 143 -7.03 5.13 -11.02
N THR A 144 -7.82 5.87 -11.80
CA THR A 144 -7.39 6.33 -13.13
C THR A 144 -6.11 7.18 -12.99
N PRO A 145 -5.05 6.85 -13.75
CA PRO A 145 -3.81 7.61 -13.74
C PRO A 145 -3.94 8.94 -14.47
N ASP A 146 -2.92 9.79 -14.30
CA ASP A 146 -2.87 11.08 -15.00
C ASP A 146 -2.45 10.90 -16.49
N GLY A 147 -1.87 9.75 -16.83
CA GLY A 147 -1.38 9.38 -18.17
C GLY A 147 -2.27 8.36 -18.90
N GLU A 148 -1.68 7.62 -19.84
CA GLU A 148 -2.38 6.55 -20.55
C GLU A 148 -2.59 5.36 -19.62
N GLU A 149 -3.85 4.98 -19.38
CA GLU A 149 -4.23 3.90 -18.47
C GLU A 149 -3.84 2.52 -19.02
N ILE A 150 -3.34 1.64 -18.14
CA ILE A 150 -3.22 0.21 -18.45
C ILE A 150 -4.56 -0.33 -18.98
N THR A 151 -4.50 -1.19 -20.00
CA THR A 151 -5.71 -1.74 -20.63
C THR A 151 -6.23 -2.99 -19.94
N CYS A 152 -5.39 -3.67 -19.17
CA CYS A 152 -5.80 -4.75 -18.28
C CYS A 152 -6.00 -4.26 -16.84
N LYS A 153 -6.54 -5.13 -16.00
CA LYS A 153 -6.72 -4.84 -14.57
C LYS A 153 -5.39 -4.97 -13.83
N PRO A 154 -5.04 -4.02 -12.94
CA PRO A 154 -3.86 -4.14 -12.09
C PRO A 154 -4.08 -5.19 -11.00
N HIS A 155 -3.05 -6.00 -10.78
CA HIS A 155 -2.99 -7.02 -9.75
C HIS A 155 -2.09 -6.57 -8.60
N LEU A 156 -2.66 -6.45 -7.41
CA LEU A 156 -1.93 -6.22 -6.17
C LEU A 156 -1.27 -7.53 -5.74
N ILE A 157 0.06 -7.50 -5.59
CA ILE A 157 0.86 -8.56 -4.96
C ILE A 157 0.97 -8.30 -3.46
N GLY A 158 1.12 -7.04 -3.06
CA GLY A 158 1.17 -6.64 -1.66
C GLY A 158 1.61 -5.20 -1.47
N ILE A 159 1.89 -4.83 -0.23
CA ILE A 159 2.54 -3.55 0.09
C ILE A 159 3.72 -3.82 0.99
N CYS A 160 4.74 -3.00 0.84
CA CYS A 160 5.80 -2.89 1.83
C CYS A 160 5.67 -1.55 2.54
N PHE A 161 5.86 -1.55 3.86
CA PHE A 161 6.02 -0.31 4.61
C PHE A 161 7.29 -0.32 5.44
N THR A 162 7.90 0.85 5.59
CA THR A 162 9.17 1.01 6.30
C THR A 162 9.12 2.09 7.37
N TYR A 163 9.93 1.91 8.41
CA TYR A 163 10.05 2.83 9.56
C TYR A 163 11.40 2.67 10.26
N ASN A 164 11.81 3.69 11.03
CA ASN A 164 13.00 3.59 11.87
C ASN A 164 12.68 2.86 13.17
N LEU A 165 13.51 1.86 13.51
CA LEU A 165 13.37 1.04 14.71
C LEU A 165 14.49 1.30 15.73
N THR A 166 14.20 1.08 17.02
CA THR A 166 15.22 1.09 18.08
C THR A 166 15.86 -0.29 18.22
N ILE A 167 17.18 -0.40 18.05
CA ILE A 167 17.92 -1.62 18.37
C ILE A 167 18.50 -1.49 19.79
N ASN A 168 18.13 -2.42 20.68
CA ASN A 168 18.84 -2.60 21.92
C ASN A 168 20.09 -3.44 21.63
N GLU A 169 21.29 -2.88 21.84
CA GLU A 169 22.51 -3.68 21.87
C GLU A 169 22.49 -4.55 23.14
N VAL A 170 22.75 -5.85 22.96
CA VAL A 170 22.95 -6.83 24.04
C VAL A 170 24.40 -6.77 24.50
#